data_AF-A0A1B6NX19-F1
#
_entry.id   AF-A0A1B6NX19-F1
#
_cell.length_a   1.000
_cell.length_b   1.000
_cell.length_c   1.000
_cell.angle_alpha   90.00
_cell.angle_beta   90.00
_cell.angle_gamma   90.00
#
_symmetry.space_group_name_H-M   'P 1'
#
loop_
_entity.id
_entity.type
_entity.pdbx_description
1 polymer ?
#
loop_
_entity_poly.entity_id
_entity_poly.type
_entity_poly.pdbx_seq_one_letter_code
_entity_poly.pdbx_strand_id
1 'polypeptide(L)'
;MSSAILSRLTQLTVVKSVFSQPTSVAVLMLCIAFSLILFTLTAPLMTWVIMLGGCAVIVRAAGLSALNSLPTSRTVNLLAILAVFALSWFGFSVGLLDSMINLLTVACALKIMLVEKKRDFHLIVCTCLFLIGCGFISSLSVFAWIGYTGILALLLFATAIYHGAGIPKSKSIKFVTVLIVQAFPIALLLFLLLPQLPPLWQMPTSKSTETGLSDTVTPGDIASLASSSELAFSATFENAEAVPVAPSRYWRAMTLEHFDGKTWSISNKRKQAEQQLAYMGKPTPLSALAEENTPQVISYELIVEPTQQTWLFALAPSTPNNRENSIFVRSLFDFTLRANSPISSKKAFYLRYYPTAQITSGIGNFESQLNLQVSMNGNPQARAWGQTLAKQYSSAQQIVSAIMRAFNQGGFRYTLSPNAMPTDPIDRFLFEERSGFCAHYAGAMVYVLRAAGVPARMVTGYQGRKRT
;
A
#
# COMPACT_ATOMS: atom_id res chain seq x y z
N MET A 1 -16.63 64.30 21.52
CA MET A 1 -15.57 63.42 20.96
C MET A 1 -14.95 62.64 22.13
N SER A 2 -15.75 61.82 22.82
CA SER A 2 -16.03 60.39 22.61
C SER A 2 -14.86 59.48 23.02
N SER A 3 -14.99 58.93 24.24
CA SER A 3 -14.12 57.92 24.86
C SER A 3 -13.86 56.69 23.95
N ALA A 4 -14.73 56.43 22.98
CA ALA A 4 -14.56 55.38 21.98
C ALA A 4 -13.41 55.65 20.98
N ILE A 5 -13.11 56.92 20.70
CA ILE A 5 -11.97 57.30 19.85
C ILE A 5 -10.67 57.16 20.66
N LEU A 6 -10.70 57.54 21.94
CA LEU A 6 -9.56 57.41 22.84
C LEU A 6 -9.20 55.92 23.09
N SER A 7 -10.20 55.05 23.25
CA SER A 7 -9.99 53.60 23.41
C SER A 7 -9.48 52.91 22.14
N ARG A 8 -9.95 53.34 20.96
CA ARG A 8 -9.40 52.85 19.68
C ARG A 8 -7.97 53.34 19.45
N LEU A 9 -7.66 54.58 19.83
CA LEU A 9 -6.30 55.13 19.73
C LEU A 9 -5.33 54.43 20.68
N THR A 10 -5.76 54.08 21.90
CA THR A 10 -4.93 53.29 22.83
C THR A 10 -4.77 51.84 22.37
N GLN A 11 -5.79 51.21 21.78
CA GLN A 11 -5.62 49.89 21.16
C GLN A 11 -4.65 49.93 19.96
N LEU A 12 -4.71 50.98 19.12
CA LEU A 12 -3.81 51.16 17.98
C LEU A 12 -2.35 51.43 18.39
N THR A 13 -2.11 52.19 19.46
CA THR A 13 -0.75 52.42 19.97
C THR A 13 -0.16 51.18 20.64
N VAL A 14 -1.01 50.37 21.28
CA VAL A 14 -0.59 49.11 21.91
C VAL A 14 -0.30 48.02 20.88
N VAL A 15 -1.10 47.89 19.82
CA VAL A 15 -0.75 47.01 18.69
C VAL A 15 0.58 47.44 18.07
N LYS A 16 0.83 48.74 17.91
CA LYS A 16 2.13 49.26 17.43
C LYS A 16 3.30 48.97 18.39
N SER A 17 3.10 48.94 19.71
CA SER A 17 4.16 48.61 20.68
C SER A 17 4.46 47.11 20.75
N VAL A 18 3.50 46.25 20.38
CA VAL A 18 3.71 44.79 20.29
C VAL A 18 4.55 44.44 19.06
N PHE A 19 4.33 45.12 17.94
CA PHE A 19 5.18 44.98 16.74
C PHE A 19 6.57 45.62 16.88
N SER A 20 6.81 46.43 17.91
CA SER A 20 8.13 47.03 18.15
C SER A 20 9.07 46.13 18.96
N GLN A 21 8.54 45.15 19.71
CA GLN A 21 9.38 44.19 20.43
C GLN A 21 9.76 42.99 19.53
N PRO A 22 11.06 42.72 19.30
CA PRO A 22 11.50 41.65 18.40
C PRO A 22 11.06 40.25 18.88
N THR A 23 10.96 40.05 20.20
CA THR A 23 10.49 38.81 20.81
C THR A 23 9.02 38.52 20.50
N SER A 24 8.16 39.53 20.56
CA SER A 24 6.73 39.41 20.22
C SER A 24 6.51 39.08 18.75
N VAL A 25 7.30 39.70 17.86
CA VAL A 25 7.28 39.40 16.42
C VAL A 25 7.72 37.96 16.15
N ALA A 26 8.78 37.49 16.81
CA ALA A 26 9.24 36.12 16.66
C ALA A 26 8.21 35.08 17.16
N VAL A 27 7.53 35.35 18.28
CA VAL A 27 6.46 34.48 18.78
C VAL A 27 5.26 34.47 17.84
N LEU A 28 4.92 35.61 17.21
CA LEU A 28 3.86 35.66 16.21
C LEU A 28 4.21 34.82 14.97
N MET A 29 5.45 34.91 14.47
CA MET A 29 5.92 34.06 13.36
C MET A 29 5.88 32.57 13.71
N LEU A 30 6.21 32.21 14.95
CA LEU A 30 6.10 30.85 15.45
C LEU A 30 4.64 30.36 15.45
N CYS A 31 3.69 31.20 15.87
CA CYS A 31 2.27 30.89 15.80
C CYS A 31 1.78 30.69 14.36
N ILE A 32 2.22 31.54 13.42
CA ILE A 32 1.91 31.39 11.99
C ILE A 32 2.46 30.07 11.45
N ALA A 33 3.72 29.73 11.78
CA ALA A 33 4.32 28.47 11.37
C ALA A 33 3.53 27.26 11.88
N PHE A 34 3.12 27.28 13.16
CA PHE A 34 2.30 26.22 13.74
C PHE A 34 0.92 26.13 13.09
N SER A 35 0.25 27.24 12.78
CA SER A 35 -1.02 27.24 12.05
C SER A 35 -0.90 26.64 10.65
N LEU A 36 0.18 26.94 9.93
CA LEU A 36 0.45 26.33 8.62
C LEU A 36 0.64 24.82 8.76
N ILE A 37 1.38 24.36 9.79
CA ILE A 37 1.56 22.94 10.08
C ILE A 37 0.19 22.26 10.34
N LEU A 38 -0.66 22.84 11.19
CA LEU A 38 -2.01 22.31 11.46
C LEU A 38 -2.85 22.18 10.18
N PHE A 39 -2.77 23.16 9.28
CA PHE A 39 -3.47 23.14 8.00
C PHE A 39 -2.96 22.02 7.07
N THR A 40 -1.65 21.75 7.08
CA THR A 40 -1.09 20.66 6.26
C THR A 40 -1.35 19.26 6.82
N LEU A 41 -1.49 19.13 8.15
CA LEU A 41 -1.63 17.84 8.83
C LEU A 41 -3.10 17.45 9.09
N THR A 42 -4.05 17.89 8.27
CA THR A 42 -5.48 17.63 8.48
C THR A 42 -5.86 16.15 8.38
N ALA A 43 -5.12 15.34 7.61
CA ALA A 43 -5.36 13.92 7.47
C ALA A 43 -5.00 13.10 8.73
N PRO A 44 -3.78 13.22 9.32
CA PRO A 44 -3.42 12.49 10.54
C PRO A 44 -3.99 13.11 11.83
N LEU A 45 -4.34 14.39 11.84
CA LEU A 45 -4.83 15.07 13.04
C LEU A 45 -6.33 14.88 13.25
N MET A 46 -6.71 14.59 14.50
CA MET A 46 -8.12 14.60 14.87
C MET A 46 -8.66 16.03 14.84
N THR A 47 -9.93 16.17 14.45
CA THR A 47 -10.59 17.49 14.33
C THR A 47 -10.51 18.30 15.62
N TRP A 48 -10.70 17.67 16.78
CA TRP A 48 -10.59 18.34 18.08
C TRP A 48 -9.17 18.82 18.39
N VAL A 49 -8.12 18.12 17.91
CA VAL A 49 -6.72 18.53 18.07
C VAL A 49 -6.43 19.77 17.23
N ILE A 50 -6.96 19.83 16.01
CA ILE A 50 -6.87 21.02 15.15
C ILE A 50 -7.56 22.21 15.81
N MET A 51 -8.77 22.01 16.36
CA MET A 51 -9.50 23.04 17.09
C MET A 51 -8.72 23.53 18.32
N LEU A 52 -8.16 22.62 19.11
CA LEU A 52 -7.32 22.97 20.26
C LEU A 52 -6.08 23.77 19.84
N GLY A 53 -5.42 23.36 18.75
CA GLY A 53 -4.27 24.05 18.17
C GLY A 53 -4.62 25.46 17.68
N GLY A 54 -5.76 25.61 17.00
CA GLY A 54 -6.28 26.93 16.58
C GLY A 54 -6.58 27.83 17.77
N CYS A 55 -7.25 27.32 18.80
CA CYS A 55 -7.50 28.03 20.04
C CYS A 55 -6.20 28.47 20.73
N ALA A 56 -5.18 27.61 20.78
CA ALA A 56 -3.87 27.96 21.34
C ALA A 56 -3.22 29.16 20.63
N VAL A 57 -3.27 29.17 19.29
CA VAL A 57 -2.74 30.27 18.49
C VAL A 57 -3.51 31.55 18.72
N ILE A 58 -4.85 31.50 18.75
CA ILE A 58 -5.70 32.68 18.99
C ILE A 58 -5.44 33.26 20.38
N VAL A 59 -5.42 32.42 21.42
CA VAL A 59 -5.15 32.84 22.79
C VAL A 59 -3.77 33.49 22.90
N ARG A 60 -2.76 32.90 22.24
CA ARG A 60 -1.41 33.45 22.28
C ARG A 60 -1.29 34.77 21.51
N ALA A 61 -1.91 34.86 20.34
CA ALA A 61 -1.94 36.10 19.55
C ALA A 61 -2.68 37.22 20.31
N ALA A 62 -3.81 36.91 20.95
CA ALA A 62 -4.55 37.86 21.78
C ALA A 62 -3.74 38.32 23.01
N GLY A 63 -3.03 37.40 23.66
CA GLY A 63 -2.16 37.71 24.80
C GLY A 63 -0.94 38.56 24.44
N LEU A 64 -0.51 38.57 23.18
CA LEU A 64 0.48 39.54 22.69
C LEU A 64 -0.11 40.95 22.60
N SER A 65 -1.39 41.10 22.24
CA SER A 65 -2.08 42.40 22.03
C SER A 65 -2.58 43.14 23.30
N ALA A 66 -1.94 42.94 24.45
CA ALA A 66 -2.23 43.60 25.74
C ALA A 66 -3.59 43.33 26.40
N LEU A 67 -4.24 42.21 26.04
CA LEU A 67 -5.27 41.63 26.90
C LEU A 67 -4.56 40.83 28.01
N ASN A 68 -4.64 41.33 29.25
CA ASN A 68 -3.88 40.87 30.42
C ASN A 68 -4.20 39.46 30.95
N SER A 69 -5.04 38.68 30.27
CA SER A 69 -5.50 37.37 30.76
C SER A 69 -4.94 36.22 29.92
N LEU A 70 -3.65 35.94 30.07
CA LEU A 70 -3.10 34.66 29.63
C LEU A 70 -3.66 33.53 30.52
N PRO A 71 -3.93 32.33 29.97
CA PRO A 71 -4.41 31.21 30.75
C PRO A 71 -3.38 30.82 31.82
N THR A 72 -3.85 30.60 33.04
CA THR A 72 -2.97 30.18 34.14
C THR A 72 -2.44 28.77 33.89
N SER A 73 -1.24 28.46 34.41
CA SER A 73 -0.63 27.12 34.31
C SER A 73 -1.58 26.00 34.75
N ARG A 74 -2.46 26.25 35.73
CA ARG A 74 -3.49 25.30 36.20
C ARG A 74 -4.50 24.94 35.10
N THR A 75 -4.99 25.94 34.36
CA THR A 75 -5.97 25.71 33.27
C THR A 75 -5.36 24.90 32.13
N VAL A 76 -4.10 25.17 31.77
CA VAL A 76 -3.39 24.43 30.72
C VAL A 76 -3.06 23.00 31.16
N ASN A 77 -2.68 22.80 32.43
CA ASN A 77 -2.43 21.45 32.97
C ASN A 77 -3.72 20.61 33.02
N LEU A 78 -4.86 21.20 33.38
CA LEU A 78 -6.16 20.52 33.31
C LEU A 78 -6.48 20.11 31.86
N LEU A 79 -6.25 21.01 30.91
CA LEU A 79 -6.46 20.74 29.48
C LEU A 79 -5.52 19.64 28.96
N ALA A 80 -4.29 19.58 29.47
CA ALA A 80 -3.35 18.50 29.17
C ALA A 80 -3.86 17.14 29.65
N ILE A 81 -4.38 17.05 30.88
CA ILE A 81 -4.93 15.81 31.44
C ILE A 81 -6.15 15.35 30.61
N LEU A 82 -7.05 16.28 30.28
CA LEU A 82 -8.22 15.99 29.44
C LEU A 82 -7.82 15.53 28.04
N ALA A 83 -6.81 16.16 27.43
CA ALA A 83 -6.33 15.78 26.11
C ALA A 83 -5.64 14.41 26.10
N VAL A 84 -4.88 14.06 27.15
CA VAL A 84 -4.30 12.72 27.30
C VAL A 84 -5.40 11.66 27.46
N PHE A 85 -6.44 11.94 28.24
CA PHE A 85 -7.58 11.04 28.37
C PHE A 85 -8.31 10.86 27.03
N ALA A 86 -8.57 11.94 26.31
CA ALA A 86 -9.19 11.90 24.98
C ALA A 86 -8.34 11.10 23.99
N LEU A 87 -7.02 11.34 23.92
CA LEU A 87 -6.11 10.59 23.07
C LEU A 87 -6.03 9.11 23.44
N SER A 88 -6.11 8.77 24.73
CA SER A 88 -6.11 7.38 25.17
C SER A 88 -7.40 6.66 24.76
N TRP A 89 -8.54 7.35 24.82
CA TRP A 89 -9.84 6.82 24.40
C TRP A 89 -9.91 6.60 22.88
N PHE A 90 -9.42 7.55 22.08
CA PHE A 90 -9.44 7.49 20.62
C PHE A 90 -8.24 6.77 20.00
N GLY A 91 -7.12 6.63 20.72
CA GLY A 91 -5.86 6.10 20.19
C GLY A 91 -5.89 4.61 19.85
N PHE A 92 -6.86 3.85 20.37
CA PHE A 92 -7.03 2.43 19.99
C PHE A 92 -7.56 2.24 18.56
N SER A 93 -8.20 3.25 17.97
CA SER A 93 -8.76 3.15 16.61
C SER A 93 -7.91 3.86 15.55
N VAL A 94 -7.04 4.78 15.96
CA VAL A 94 -6.20 5.62 15.09
C VAL A 94 -4.76 5.18 15.29
N GLY A 95 -4.15 4.59 14.25
CA GLY A 95 -2.87 3.87 14.33
C GLY A 95 -1.76 4.60 15.11
N LEU A 96 -0.75 3.83 15.56
CA LEU A 96 0.25 4.30 16.51
C LEU A 96 0.98 5.59 16.06
N LEU A 97 1.32 5.69 14.77
CA LEU A 97 1.96 6.89 14.20
C LEU A 97 1.07 8.13 14.32
N ASP A 98 -0.19 8.02 13.91
CA ASP A 98 -1.15 9.13 13.95
C ASP A 98 -1.41 9.56 15.41
N SER A 99 -1.51 8.59 16.33
CA SER A 99 -1.61 8.86 17.77
C SER A 99 -0.40 9.65 18.30
N MET A 100 0.82 9.31 17.88
CA MET A 100 2.03 10.06 18.25
C MET A 100 2.05 11.48 17.68
N ILE A 101 1.62 11.66 16.42
CA ILE A 101 1.52 12.99 15.78
C ILE A 101 0.50 13.87 16.51
N ASN A 102 -0.66 13.31 16.88
CA ASN A 102 -1.68 14.02 17.64
C ASN A 102 -1.17 14.42 19.04
N LEU A 103 -0.51 13.51 19.76
CA LEU A 103 0.07 13.80 21.07
C LEU A 103 1.09 14.93 21.00
N LEU A 104 2.00 14.88 20.02
CA LEU A 104 3.01 15.91 19.82
C LEU A 104 2.38 17.27 19.46
N THR A 105 1.34 17.27 18.64
CA THR A 105 0.61 18.48 18.24
C THR A 105 -0.13 19.10 19.42
N VAL A 106 -0.78 18.29 20.26
CA VAL A 106 -1.40 18.74 21.52
C VAL A 106 -0.36 19.34 22.45
N ALA A 107 0.77 18.65 22.66
CA ALA A 107 1.85 19.15 23.51
C ALA A 107 2.37 20.51 23.00
N CYS A 108 2.53 20.65 21.68
CA CYS A 108 2.91 21.90 21.03
C CYS A 108 1.87 23.00 21.27
N ALA A 109 0.59 22.73 21.03
CA ALA A 109 -0.51 23.68 21.22
C ALA A 109 -0.58 24.20 22.66
N LEU A 110 -0.56 23.31 23.64
CA LEU A 110 -0.59 23.68 25.05
C LEU A 110 0.66 24.48 25.45
N LYS A 111 1.82 24.11 24.92
CA LYS A 111 3.06 24.84 25.22
C LYS A 111 3.11 26.24 24.62
N ILE A 112 2.52 26.44 23.43
CA ILE A 112 2.38 27.75 22.78
C ILE A 112 1.62 28.74 23.67
N MET A 113 0.60 28.29 24.41
CA MET A 113 -0.15 29.15 25.33
C MET A 113 0.71 29.70 26.48
N LEU A 114 1.73 28.95 26.92
CA LEU A 114 2.56 29.23 28.09
C LEU A 114 4.00 29.67 27.76
N VAL A 115 4.23 30.24 26.57
CA VAL A 115 5.59 30.67 26.18
C VAL A 115 6.01 31.88 27.00
N GLU A 116 6.97 31.70 27.89
CA GLU A 116 7.56 32.80 28.67
C GLU A 116 9.08 32.80 28.58
N LYS A 117 9.70 31.62 28.72
CA LYS A 117 11.16 31.50 28.79
C LYS A 117 11.77 31.26 27.42
N LYS A 118 13.04 31.65 27.25
CA LYS A 118 13.83 31.34 26.04
C LYS A 118 13.82 29.84 25.70
N ARG A 119 13.92 28.99 26.73
CA ARG A 119 13.85 27.52 26.57
C ARG A 119 12.54 27.07 25.92
N ASP A 120 11.42 27.70 26.29
CA ASP A 120 10.09 27.31 25.80
C ASP A 120 9.95 27.61 24.30
N PHE A 121 10.51 28.73 23.85
CA PHE A 121 10.57 29.09 22.44
C PHE A 121 11.33 28.03 21.62
N HIS A 122 12.54 27.65 22.04
CA HIS A 122 13.34 26.64 21.34
C HIS A 122 12.66 25.28 21.31
N LEU A 123 12.02 24.88 22.42
CA LEU A 123 11.31 23.61 22.48
C LEU A 123 10.19 23.55 21.43
N ILE A 124 9.41 24.63 21.28
CA ILE A 124 8.35 24.67 20.27
C ILE A 124 8.94 24.67 18.85
N VAL A 125 10.03 25.39 18.60
CA VAL A 125 10.71 25.34 17.30
C VAL A 125 11.13 23.91 16.96
N CYS A 126 11.79 23.20 17.90
CA CYS A 126 12.16 21.80 17.71
C CYS A 126 10.94 20.89 17.47
N THR A 127 9.86 21.09 18.21
CA THR A 127 8.60 20.36 18.00
C THR A 127 8.00 20.62 16.62
N CYS A 128 7.99 21.87 16.15
CA CYS A 128 7.54 22.21 14.80
C CYS A 128 8.43 21.58 13.72
N LEU A 129 9.75 21.54 13.90
CA LEU A 129 10.66 20.85 12.99
C LEU A 129 10.34 19.34 12.89
N PHE A 130 10.05 18.70 14.02
CA PHE A 130 9.64 17.31 14.02
C PHE A 130 8.28 17.10 13.33
N LEU A 131 7.30 17.98 13.56
CA LEU A 131 6.00 17.94 12.88
C LEU A 131 6.11 18.16 11.37
N ILE A 132 7.06 18.98 10.90
CA ILE A 132 7.39 19.09 9.46
C ILE A 132 7.86 17.72 8.92
N GLY A 133 8.74 17.04 9.66
CA GLY A 133 9.18 15.68 9.33
C GLY A 133 8.00 14.70 9.23
N CYS A 134 7.08 14.74 10.20
CA CYS A 134 5.85 13.94 10.15
C CYS A 134 4.97 14.27 8.93
N GLY A 135 4.89 15.55 8.55
CA GLY A 135 4.15 15.98 7.37
C GLY A 135 4.67 15.40 6.06
N PHE A 136 5.99 15.27 5.92
CA PHE A 136 6.61 14.61 4.77
C PHE A 136 6.30 13.11 4.67
N ILE A 137 5.98 12.44 5.80
CA ILE A 137 5.55 11.03 5.78
C ILE A 137 4.18 10.90 5.13
N SER A 138 3.26 11.83 5.40
CA SER A 138 1.89 11.78 4.88
C SER A 138 1.78 12.28 3.44
N SER A 139 2.65 13.20 3.00
CA SER A 139 2.57 13.83 1.69
C SER A 139 3.95 14.03 1.05
N LEU A 140 4.23 13.27 0.00
CA LEU A 140 5.47 13.33 -0.80
C LEU A 140 5.36 14.23 -2.05
N SER A 141 4.39 15.14 -2.11
CA SER A 141 4.19 16.01 -3.27
C SER A 141 5.21 17.15 -3.36
N VAL A 142 5.47 17.64 -4.58
CA VAL A 142 6.32 18.82 -4.83
C VAL A 142 5.77 20.05 -4.10
N PHE A 143 4.45 20.20 -4.05
CA PHE A 143 3.79 21.29 -3.33
C PHE A 143 4.05 21.22 -1.82
N ALA A 144 4.03 20.02 -1.23
CA ALA A 144 4.38 19.85 0.17
C ALA A 144 5.84 20.18 0.44
N TRP A 145 6.76 19.83 -0.47
CA TRP A 145 8.16 20.24 -0.40
C TRP A 145 8.33 21.75 -0.33
N ILE A 146 7.67 22.49 -1.23
CA ILE A 146 7.70 23.96 -1.24
C ILE A 146 7.06 24.53 0.03
N GLY A 147 5.92 23.97 0.46
CA GLY A 147 5.22 24.41 1.67
C GLY A 147 6.06 24.24 2.93
N TYR A 148 6.59 23.03 3.16
CA TYR A 148 7.37 22.72 4.36
C TYR A 148 8.73 23.42 4.40
N THR A 149 9.39 23.63 3.25
CA THR A 149 10.61 24.46 3.18
C THR A 149 10.30 25.92 3.49
N GLY A 150 9.15 26.43 3.08
CA GLY A 150 8.65 27.75 3.48
C GLY A 150 8.40 27.88 4.98
N ILE A 151 7.77 26.87 5.60
CA ILE A 151 7.54 26.83 7.06
C ILE A 151 8.89 26.73 7.81
N LEU A 152 9.83 25.90 7.33
CA LEU A 152 11.17 25.81 7.89
C LEU A 152 11.90 27.16 7.85
N ALA A 153 11.86 27.85 6.71
CA ALA A 153 12.42 29.18 6.58
C ALA A 153 11.78 30.14 7.61
N LEU A 154 10.45 30.14 7.74
CA LEU A 154 9.73 30.96 8.71
C LEU A 154 10.17 30.69 10.17
N LEU A 155 10.42 29.44 10.54
CA LEU A 155 10.94 29.07 11.87
C LEU A 155 12.38 29.55 12.10
N LEU A 156 13.25 29.45 11.10
CA LEU A 156 14.62 29.98 11.15
C LEU A 156 14.60 31.50 11.27
N PHE A 157 13.71 32.16 10.53
CA PHE A 157 13.44 33.60 10.63
C PHE A 157 13.00 34.02 12.01
N ALA A 158 12.01 33.32 12.58
CA ALA A 158 11.54 33.56 13.94
C ALA A 158 12.69 33.46 14.94
N THR A 159 13.53 32.43 14.82
CA THR A 159 14.68 32.19 15.71
C THR A 159 15.75 33.28 15.58
N ALA A 160 16.06 33.72 14.36
CA ALA A 160 17.02 34.78 14.08
C ALA A 160 16.56 36.13 14.64
N ILE A 161 15.26 36.45 14.53
CA ILE A 161 14.68 37.67 15.10
C ILE A 161 14.64 37.60 16.64
N TYR A 162 14.35 36.42 17.20
CA TYR A 162 14.28 36.23 18.64
C TYR A 162 15.63 36.49 19.35
N HIS A 163 16.74 36.07 18.74
CA HIS A 163 18.09 36.25 19.31
C HIS A 163 18.80 37.53 18.82
N GLY A 164 18.50 37.97 17.60
CA GLY A 164 19.09 39.17 16.99
C GLY A 164 18.40 40.47 17.42
N ALA A 165 18.03 40.61 18.70
CA ALA A 165 17.41 41.83 19.22
C ALA A 165 18.37 43.02 18.99
N GLY A 166 17.98 43.97 18.13
CA GLY A 166 18.80 45.14 17.75
C GLY A 166 19.50 45.03 16.38
N ILE A 167 19.45 43.87 15.71
CA ILE A 167 19.98 43.70 14.36
C ILE A 167 18.90 44.07 13.32
N PRO A 168 19.24 44.82 12.25
CA PRO A 168 18.30 45.09 11.15
C PRO A 168 17.72 43.80 10.55
N LYS A 169 16.40 43.77 10.31
CA LYS A 169 15.70 42.61 9.76
C LYS A 169 16.32 42.09 8.44
N SER A 170 16.86 42.99 7.61
CA SER A 170 17.56 42.65 6.36
C SER A 170 18.80 41.78 6.57
N LYS A 171 19.53 41.98 7.68
CA LYS A 171 20.69 41.14 8.02
C LYS A 171 20.25 39.75 8.47
N SER A 172 19.16 39.65 9.23
CA SER A 172 18.57 38.36 9.60
C SER A 172 18.07 37.59 8.38
N ILE A 173 17.48 38.28 7.40
CA ILE A 173 17.11 37.70 6.09
C ILE A 173 18.32 37.17 5.34
N LYS A 174 19.35 38.00 5.16
CA LYS A 174 20.56 37.56 4.49
C LYS A 174 21.18 36.35 5.18
N PHE A 175 21.23 36.35 6.52
CA PHE A 175 21.76 35.24 7.31
C PHE A 175 20.98 33.94 7.10
N VAL A 176 19.66 33.95 7.25
CA VAL A 176 18.82 32.75 7.05
C VAL A 176 18.88 32.25 5.61
N THR A 177 18.85 33.14 4.62
CA THR A 177 18.98 32.76 3.21
C THR A 177 20.32 32.09 2.91
N VAL A 178 21.43 32.62 3.45
CA VAL A 178 22.76 32.01 3.29
C VAL A 178 22.80 30.61 3.91
N LEU A 179 22.22 30.42 5.10
CA LEU A 179 22.14 29.10 5.73
C LEU A 179 21.35 28.09 4.89
N ILE A 180 20.21 28.48 4.33
CA ILE A 180 19.40 27.61 3.47
C ILE A 180 20.17 27.22 2.20
N VAL A 181 20.85 28.19 1.56
CA VAL A 181 21.67 27.93 0.36
C VAL A 181 22.84 27.01 0.67
N GLN A 182 23.50 27.16 1.83
CA GLN A 182 24.59 26.27 2.24
C GLN A 182 24.13 24.86 2.62
N ALA A 183 22.91 24.72 3.15
CA ALA A 183 22.33 23.42 3.47
C ALA A 183 21.96 22.61 2.22
N PHE A 184 21.65 23.27 1.10
CA PHE A 184 21.19 22.61 -0.12
C PHE A 184 22.22 21.65 -0.75
N PRO A 185 23.52 22.00 -0.91
CA PRO A 185 24.54 21.06 -1.37
C PRO A 185 24.70 19.84 -0.47
N ILE A 186 24.61 20.04 0.85
CA ILE A 186 24.72 18.94 1.83
C ILE A 186 23.52 18.02 1.70
N ALA A 187 22.31 18.57 1.58
CA ALA A 187 21.09 17.79 1.36
C ALA A 187 21.14 17.01 0.04
N LEU A 188 21.64 17.63 -1.04
CA LEU A 188 21.81 16.96 -2.34
C LEU A 188 22.81 15.82 -2.26
N LEU A 189 23.95 16.03 -1.60
CA LEU A 189 24.96 15.01 -1.39
C LEU A 189 24.41 13.84 -0.55
N LEU A 190 23.69 14.12 0.53
CA LEU A 190 23.01 13.09 1.33
C LEU A 190 21.94 12.36 0.51
N PHE A 191 21.18 13.05 -0.34
CA PHE A 191 20.18 12.44 -1.21
C PHE A 191 20.79 11.50 -2.25
N LEU A 192 21.96 11.83 -2.79
CA LEU A 192 22.65 11.00 -3.79
C LEU A 192 23.40 9.81 -3.15
N LEU A 193 23.94 9.98 -1.94
CA LEU A 193 24.75 8.95 -1.28
C LEU A 193 23.95 8.01 -0.39
N LEU A 194 22.87 8.49 0.26
CA LEU A 194 22.07 7.64 1.14
C LEU A 194 21.11 6.78 0.30
N PRO A 195 21.15 5.45 0.44
CA PRO A 195 20.14 4.60 -0.16
C PRO A 195 18.76 5.00 0.38
N GLN A 196 17.76 5.09 -0.49
CA GLN A 196 16.37 5.32 -0.11
C GLN A 196 15.85 4.07 0.63
N LEU A 197 16.22 3.95 1.89
CA LEU A 197 15.77 2.87 2.74
C LEU A 197 14.29 3.07 3.05
N PRO A 198 13.47 2.00 3.02
CA PRO A 198 12.13 2.08 3.56
C PRO A 198 12.20 2.54 5.03
N PRO A 199 11.19 3.27 5.52
CA PRO A 199 11.19 3.74 6.90
C PRO A 199 11.39 2.57 7.86
N LEU A 200 12.43 2.61 8.69
CA LEU A 200 12.77 1.53 9.63
C LEU A 200 11.67 1.30 10.70
N TRP A 201 10.73 2.25 10.81
CA TRP A 201 9.58 2.27 11.71
C TRP A 201 8.25 1.96 11.02
N GLN A 202 8.24 1.60 9.73
CA GLN A 202 7.05 0.99 9.13
C GLN A 202 6.81 -0.37 9.79
N MET A 203 5.95 -0.40 10.82
CA MET A 203 5.25 -1.62 11.16
C MET A 203 4.53 -2.11 9.90
N PRO A 204 4.54 -3.41 9.58
CA PRO A 204 3.76 -3.95 8.49
C PRO A 204 2.29 -3.62 8.75
N THR A 205 1.80 -2.55 8.15
CA THR A 205 0.39 -2.22 8.20
C THR A 205 -0.29 -3.23 7.30
N SER A 206 -1.17 -4.03 7.88
CA SER A 206 -1.96 -5.08 7.22
C SER A 206 -2.99 -4.51 6.22
N LYS A 207 -2.73 -3.35 5.61
CA LYS A 207 -3.48 -2.80 4.48
C LYS A 207 -2.89 -3.31 3.15
N SER A 208 -2.65 -4.62 3.06
CA SER A 208 -2.34 -5.29 1.79
C SER A 208 -3.61 -5.68 1.02
N THR A 209 -4.71 -4.93 1.19
CA THR A 209 -6.02 -5.23 0.60
C THR A 209 -6.39 -4.26 -0.52
N GLU A 210 -5.52 -3.34 -0.92
CA GLU A 210 -5.80 -2.44 -2.03
C GLU A 210 -4.96 -2.87 -3.25
N THR A 211 -5.70 -3.40 -4.24
CA THR A 211 -5.41 -3.52 -5.69
C THR A 211 -4.50 -4.63 -6.23
N GLY A 212 -3.95 -5.54 -5.40
CA GLY A 212 -3.11 -6.66 -5.86
C GLY A 212 -3.79 -8.05 -5.85
N LEU A 213 -3.22 -9.01 -6.61
CA LEU A 213 -3.56 -10.43 -6.50
C LEU A 213 -3.15 -10.98 -5.11
N SER A 214 -3.98 -11.81 -4.46
CA SER A 214 -3.72 -12.42 -3.14
C SER A 214 -3.30 -13.90 -3.25
N ASP A 215 -2.61 -14.43 -2.23
CA ASP A 215 -2.28 -15.85 -2.11
C ASP A 215 -3.47 -16.73 -1.70
N THR A 216 -4.61 -16.10 -1.45
CA THR A 216 -5.89 -16.73 -1.17
C THR A 216 -6.99 -16.19 -2.08
N VAL A 217 -7.97 -17.04 -2.39
CA VAL A 217 -9.12 -16.71 -3.23
C VAL A 217 -10.39 -17.24 -2.61
N THR A 218 -11.21 -16.33 -2.09
CA THR A 218 -12.60 -16.58 -1.74
C THR A 218 -13.48 -16.09 -2.90
N PRO A 219 -14.35 -16.92 -3.49
CA PRO A 219 -15.37 -16.43 -4.42
C PRO A 219 -16.20 -15.32 -3.75
N GLY A 220 -16.15 -14.11 -4.33
CA GLY A 220 -16.69 -12.87 -3.74
C GLY A 220 -15.63 -11.77 -3.54
N ASP A 221 -14.42 -12.13 -3.08
CA ASP A 221 -13.40 -11.15 -2.68
C ASP A 221 -12.65 -10.51 -3.87
N ILE A 222 -12.53 -11.22 -5.00
CA ILE A 222 -11.80 -10.76 -6.21
C ILE A 222 -12.58 -9.73 -7.04
N ALA A 223 -13.89 -9.56 -6.80
CA ALA A 223 -14.70 -8.61 -7.57
C ALA A 223 -14.15 -7.18 -7.52
N SER A 224 -13.54 -6.78 -6.39
CA SER A 224 -12.87 -5.49 -6.22
C SER A 224 -11.65 -5.33 -7.13
N LEU A 225 -10.84 -6.37 -7.32
CA LEU A 225 -9.68 -6.35 -8.21
C LEU A 225 -10.09 -6.19 -9.68
N ALA A 226 -11.17 -6.84 -10.09
CA ALA A 226 -11.71 -6.72 -11.45
C ALA A 226 -12.27 -5.31 -11.76
N SER A 227 -12.57 -4.51 -10.73
CA SER A 227 -13.05 -3.13 -10.86
C SER A 227 -11.93 -2.08 -10.87
N SER A 228 -10.70 -2.46 -10.51
CA SER A 228 -9.56 -1.53 -10.53
C SER A 228 -9.03 -1.33 -11.96
N SER A 229 -8.67 -0.09 -12.28
CA SER A 229 -8.04 0.29 -13.56
C SER A 229 -6.53 0.51 -13.45
N GLU A 230 -5.96 0.22 -12.28
CA GLU A 230 -4.52 0.34 -12.04
C GLU A 230 -3.74 -0.64 -12.93
N LEU A 231 -2.61 -0.16 -13.45
CA LEU A 231 -1.72 -0.98 -14.26
C LEU A 231 -1.05 -2.02 -13.36
N ALA A 232 -1.17 -3.31 -13.68
CA ALA A 232 -0.45 -4.36 -12.96
C ALA A 232 0.96 -4.58 -13.55
N PHE A 233 1.03 -4.66 -14.87
CA PHE A 233 2.27 -4.81 -15.62
C PHE A 233 2.06 -4.43 -17.10
N SER A 234 3.16 -4.20 -17.82
CA SER A 234 3.20 -4.16 -19.28
C SER A 234 4.16 -5.22 -19.81
N ALA A 235 3.80 -5.85 -20.92
CA ALA A 235 4.67 -6.81 -21.61
C ALA A 235 5.00 -6.32 -23.01
N THR A 236 6.30 -6.28 -23.32
CA THR A 236 6.84 -5.84 -24.61
C THR A 236 7.48 -7.02 -25.32
N PHE A 237 7.12 -7.24 -26.57
CA PHE A 237 7.66 -8.27 -27.45
C PHE A 237 8.52 -7.62 -28.52
N GLU A 238 9.50 -8.36 -29.06
CA GLU A 238 10.43 -7.83 -30.08
C GLU A 238 9.72 -7.30 -31.33
N ASN A 239 8.63 -7.95 -31.75
CA ASN A 239 7.84 -7.54 -32.89
C ASN A 239 6.35 -7.92 -32.71
N ALA A 240 5.49 -7.40 -33.59
CA ALA A 240 4.05 -7.61 -33.51
C ALA A 240 3.63 -9.07 -33.77
N GLU A 241 4.41 -9.81 -34.56
CA GLU A 241 4.16 -11.22 -34.89
C GLU A 241 4.46 -12.15 -33.70
N ALA A 242 5.41 -11.77 -32.85
CA ALA A 242 5.76 -12.47 -31.62
C ALA A 242 4.71 -12.34 -30.52
N VAL A 243 3.76 -11.41 -30.63
CA VAL A 243 2.71 -11.22 -29.63
C VAL A 243 1.69 -12.35 -29.72
N PRO A 244 1.49 -13.17 -28.66
CA PRO A 244 0.51 -14.25 -28.72
C PRO A 244 -0.92 -13.74 -28.95
N VAL A 245 -1.69 -14.56 -29.66
CA VAL A 245 -3.13 -14.31 -29.90
C VAL A 245 -3.87 -14.14 -28.59
N ALA A 246 -4.94 -13.33 -28.59
CA ALA A 246 -5.64 -12.96 -27.36
C ALA A 246 -6.09 -14.13 -26.47
N PRO A 247 -6.60 -15.25 -27.03
CA PRO A 247 -6.98 -16.40 -26.22
C PRO A 247 -5.80 -17.09 -25.53
N SER A 248 -4.57 -16.93 -26.02
CA SER A 248 -3.37 -17.56 -25.45
C SER A 248 -2.65 -16.69 -24.42
N ARG A 249 -3.13 -15.45 -24.19
CA ARG A 249 -2.50 -14.49 -23.25
C ARG A 249 -2.96 -14.70 -21.81
N TYR A 250 -2.67 -15.89 -21.27
CA TYR A 250 -2.85 -16.22 -19.86
C TYR A 250 -1.55 -15.96 -19.08
N TRP A 251 -1.56 -14.91 -18.28
CA TRP A 251 -0.44 -14.48 -17.46
C TRP A 251 -0.55 -15.12 -16.07
N ARG A 252 0.08 -16.28 -15.91
CA ARG A 252 0.09 -17.08 -14.68
C ARG A 252 0.87 -16.37 -13.58
N ALA A 253 0.29 -16.31 -12.39
CA ALA A 253 0.94 -15.79 -11.19
C ALA A 253 1.17 -16.88 -10.14
N MET A 254 0.09 -17.57 -9.74
CA MET A 254 0.13 -18.58 -8.69
C MET A 254 -0.76 -19.78 -9.03
N THR A 255 -0.53 -20.91 -8.37
CA THR A 255 -1.48 -22.01 -8.29
C THR A 255 -1.96 -22.24 -6.88
N LEU A 256 -3.26 -22.48 -6.75
CA LEU A 256 -3.92 -22.74 -5.48
C LEU A 256 -4.45 -24.16 -5.48
N GLU A 257 -3.85 -25.01 -4.63
CA GLU A 257 -4.22 -26.42 -4.53
C GLU A 257 -5.04 -26.75 -3.31
N HIS A 258 -4.98 -25.96 -2.24
CA HIS A 258 -5.75 -26.22 -1.04
C HIS A 258 -7.12 -25.54 -1.12
N PHE A 259 -8.17 -26.27 -0.74
CA PHE A 259 -9.52 -25.74 -0.61
C PHE A 259 -10.07 -26.17 0.75
N ASP A 260 -10.46 -25.21 1.59
CA ASP A 260 -10.95 -25.46 2.95
C ASP A 260 -12.47 -25.72 3.03
N GLY A 261 -13.19 -25.56 1.91
CA GLY A 261 -14.65 -25.58 1.84
C GLY A 261 -15.24 -24.26 1.32
N LYS A 262 -14.47 -23.17 1.41
CA LYS A 262 -14.86 -21.84 0.94
C LYS A 262 -13.74 -21.10 0.17
N THR A 263 -12.50 -21.21 0.64
CA THR A 263 -11.35 -20.44 0.19
C THR A 263 -10.31 -21.34 -0.45
N TRP A 264 -9.77 -20.90 -1.59
CA TRP A 264 -8.63 -21.53 -2.25
C TRP A 264 -7.33 -20.88 -1.79
N SER A 265 -6.28 -21.67 -1.53
CA SER A 265 -4.97 -21.16 -1.12
C SER A 265 -3.82 -22.05 -1.60
N ILE A 266 -2.60 -21.53 -1.55
CA ILE A 266 -1.39 -22.32 -1.82
C ILE A 266 -1.22 -23.37 -0.73
N SER A 267 -1.11 -24.65 -1.10
CA SER A 267 -0.99 -25.74 -0.13
C SER A 267 0.30 -25.66 0.71
N ASN A 268 0.20 -25.95 2.01
CA ASN A 268 1.39 -26.10 2.86
C ASN A 268 2.28 -27.26 2.40
N LYS A 269 1.67 -28.35 1.87
CA LYS A 269 2.43 -29.48 1.30
C LYS A 269 3.22 -29.06 0.06
N ARG A 270 2.65 -28.19 -0.80
CA ARG A 270 3.35 -27.57 -1.94
C ARG A 270 4.57 -26.80 -1.44
N LYS A 271 4.38 -25.88 -0.50
CA LYS A 271 5.45 -25.02 0.04
C LYS A 271 6.61 -25.86 0.60
N GLN A 272 6.29 -26.92 1.36
CA GLN A 272 7.29 -27.84 1.91
C GLN A 272 8.03 -28.63 0.82
N ALA A 273 7.30 -29.18 -0.16
CA ALA A 273 7.91 -29.95 -1.25
C ALA A 273 8.85 -29.09 -2.10
N GLU A 274 8.44 -27.87 -2.45
CA GLU A 274 9.26 -26.90 -3.20
C GLU A 274 10.58 -26.60 -2.46
N GLN A 275 10.51 -26.37 -1.14
CA GLN A 275 11.69 -26.10 -0.32
C GLN A 275 12.64 -27.30 -0.27
N GLN A 276 12.09 -28.51 -0.07
CA GLN A 276 12.89 -29.74 -0.02
C GLN A 276 13.57 -30.02 -1.36
N LEU A 277 12.85 -29.92 -2.47
CA LEU A 277 13.41 -30.16 -3.80
C LEU A 277 14.46 -29.11 -4.18
N ALA A 278 14.24 -27.85 -3.82
CA ALA A 278 15.23 -26.80 -3.98
C ALA A 278 16.51 -27.08 -3.17
N TYR A 279 16.38 -27.54 -1.92
CA TYR A 279 17.53 -27.93 -1.09
C TYR A 279 18.31 -29.11 -1.70
N MET A 280 17.62 -30.05 -2.33
CA MET A 280 18.22 -31.18 -3.04
C MET A 280 18.82 -30.81 -4.41
N GLY A 281 18.71 -29.55 -4.84
CA GLY A 281 19.22 -29.11 -6.14
C GLY A 281 18.51 -29.76 -7.34
N LYS A 282 17.26 -30.23 -7.17
CA LYS A 282 16.49 -30.84 -8.26
C LYS A 282 16.15 -29.78 -9.31
N PRO A 283 16.42 -30.01 -10.60
CA PRO A 283 15.99 -29.09 -11.65
C PRO A 283 14.47 -29.05 -11.71
N THR A 284 13.92 -27.85 -11.86
CA THR A 284 12.50 -27.64 -12.09
C THR A 284 12.10 -28.00 -13.53
N PRO A 285 10.81 -28.24 -13.82
CA PRO A 285 10.36 -28.54 -15.19
C PRO A 285 10.69 -27.40 -16.17
N LEU A 286 10.58 -26.15 -15.72
CA LEU A 286 10.91 -24.98 -16.53
C LEU A 286 12.42 -24.86 -16.79
N SER A 287 13.28 -25.18 -15.81
CA SER A 287 14.73 -25.20 -16.06
C SER A 287 15.14 -26.31 -17.02
N ALA A 288 14.52 -27.49 -16.93
CA ALA A 288 14.77 -28.57 -17.89
C ALA A 288 14.30 -28.16 -19.31
N LEU A 289 13.15 -27.51 -19.43
CA LEU A 289 12.65 -26.97 -20.70
C LEU A 289 13.61 -25.93 -21.31
N ALA A 290 14.28 -25.12 -20.48
CA ALA A 290 15.26 -24.15 -20.96
C ALA A 290 16.52 -24.80 -21.54
N GLU A 291 16.83 -26.03 -21.14
CA GLU A 291 17.97 -26.82 -21.64
C GLU A 291 17.60 -27.61 -22.91
N GLU A 292 16.32 -27.95 -23.09
CA GLU A 292 15.82 -28.55 -24.31
C GLU A 292 15.83 -27.52 -25.47
N ASN A 293 16.39 -27.92 -26.61
CA ASN A 293 16.37 -27.11 -27.85
C ASN A 293 14.95 -27.04 -28.43
N THR A 294 14.09 -26.26 -27.77
CA THR A 294 12.71 -26.05 -28.19
C THR A 294 12.68 -25.12 -29.42
N PRO A 295 12.04 -25.51 -30.54
CA PRO A 295 12.17 -24.81 -31.82
C PRO A 295 11.48 -23.44 -31.88
N GLN A 296 10.59 -23.12 -30.95
CA GLN A 296 9.91 -21.83 -30.87
C GLN A 296 10.06 -21.24 -29.47
N VAL A 297 10.89 -20.20 -29.37
CA VAL A 297 11.13 -19.44 -28.14
C VAL A 297 10.90 -17.97 -28.44
N ILE A 298 10.03 -17.34 -27.66
CA ILE A 298 9.70 -15.92 -27.82
C ILE A 298 10.22 -15.17 -26.60
N SER A 299 11.18 -14.27 -26.80
CA SER A 299 11.68 -13.38 -25.76
C SER A 299 10.71 -12.22 -25.57
N TYR A 300 10.49 -11.84 -24.31
CA TYR A 300 9.68 -10.67 -23.97
C TYR A 300 10.14 -10.02 -22.67
N GLU A 301 9.95 -8.70 -22.61
CA GLU A 301 10.18 -7.89 -21.42
C GLU A 301 8.86 -7.72 -20.67
N LEU A 302 8.89 -7.91 -19.35
CA LEU A 302 7.79 -7.70 -18.43
C LEU A 302 8.15 -6.59 -17.45
N ILE A 303 7.49 -5.43 -17.55
CA ILE A 303 7.64 -4.34 -16.59
C ILE A 303 6.50 -4.46 -15.58
N VAL A 304 6.85 -4.79 -14.33
CA VAL A 304 5.92 -5.03 -13.23
C VAL A 304 5.84 -3.80 -12.33
N GLU A 305 4.63 -3.37 -11.98
CA GLU A 305 4.40 -2.29 -11.02
C GLU A 305 4.67 -2.75 -9.58
N PRO A 306 4.83 -1.83 -8.60
CA PRO A 306 5.09 -2.20 -7.21
C PRO A 306 3.95 -3.03 -6.61
N THR A 307 4.20 -4.30 -6.32
CA THR A 307 3.20 -5.21 -5.74
C THR A 307 3.50 -5.56 -4.29
N GLN A 308 4.72 -5.32 -3.81
CA GLN A 308 5.25 -5.84 -2.53
C GLN A 308 5.21 -7.37 -2.42
N GLN A 309 5.00 -8.06 -3.54
CA GLN A 309 4.95 -9.51 -3.63
C GLN A 309 6.17 -10.06 -4.37
N THR A 310 6.32 -11.38 -4.31
CA THR A 310 7.45 -12.08 -4.93
C THR A 310 7.07 -12.86 -6.19
N TRP A 311 5.78 -13.06 -6.48
CA TRP A 311 5.34 -13.75 -7.69
C TRP A 311 5.36 -12.81 -8.91
N LEU A 312 5.64 -13.37 -10.08
CA LEU A 312 5.60 -12.67 -11.36
C LEU A 312 4.39 -13.10 -12.20
N PHE A 313 4.02 -12.28 -13.18
CA PHE A 313 2.91 -12.53 -14.11
C PHE A 313 3.47 -12.95 -15.46
N ALA A 314 3.57 -14.26 -15.71
CA ALA A 314 4.25 -14.78 -16.89
C ALA A 314 3.33 -15.60 -17.80
N LEU A 315 3.55 -15.55 -19.12
CA LEU A 315 2.91 -16.49 -20.03
C LEU A 315 3.36 -17.90 -19.68
N ALA A 316 2.44 -18.85 -19.56
CA ALA A 316 2.81 -20.22 -19.21
C ALA A 316 2.92 -21.08 -20.48
N PRO A 317 4.02 -21.85 -20.66
CA PRO A 317 5.24 -21.89 -19.85
C PRO A 317 6.28 -20.83 -20.27
N SER A 318 6.89 -20.14 -19.30
CA SER A 318 8.02 -19.21 -19.53
C SER A 318 9.15 -19.43 -18.53
N THR A 319 10.39 -19.20 -18.97
CA THR A 319 11.60 -19.28 -18.15
C THR A 319 12.24 -17.91 -17.98
N PRO A 320 12.83 -17.59 -16.82
CA PRO A 320 13.49 -16.31 -16.62
C PRO A 320 14.87 -16.24 -17.28
N ASN A 321 15.20 -15.10 -17.87
CA ASN A 321 16.55 -14.79 -18.32
C ASN A 321 17.35 -14.10 -17.20
N ASN A 322 17.84 -14.89 -16.23
CA ASN A 322 18.55 -14.37 -15.05
C ASN A 322 19.92 -13.74 -15.36
N ARG A 323 20.41 -13.80 -16.60
CA ARG A 323 21.59 -13.04 -17.02
C ARG A 323 21.30 -11.56 -17.19
N GLU A 324 20.06 -11.23 -17.57
CA GLU A 324 19.59 -9.85 -17.77
C GLU A 324 18.76 -9.33 -16.58
N ASN A 325 18.10 -10.23 -15.84
CA ASN A 325 17.32 -9.83 -14.68
C ASN A 325 18.20 -9.30 -13.55
N SER A 326 17.92 -8.08 -13.12
CA SER A 326 18.56 -7.47 -11.95
C SER A 326 18.14 -8.09 -10.61
N ILE A 327 16.98 -8.77 -10.56
CA ILE A 327 16.56 -9.61 -9.44
C ILE A 327 16.53 -11.04 -9.93
N PHE A 328 17.19 -11.95 -9.21
CA PHE A 328 17.13 -13.37 -9.53
C PHE A 328 15.70 -13.89 -9.42
N VAL A 329 15.22 -14.55 -10.47
CA VAL A 329 13.90 -15.17 -10.55
C VAL A 329 14.05 -16.68 -10.51
N ARG A 330 13.42 -17.32 -9.54
CA ARG A 330 13.28 -18.77 -9.45
C ARG A 330 12.09 -19.24 -10.27
N SER A 331 12.27 -20.36 -10.95
CA SER A 331 11.16 -21.18 -11.43
C SER A 331 10.78 -22.19 -10.35
N LEU A 332 9.49 -22.50 -10.22
CA LEU A 332 8.98 -23.48 -9.25
C LEU A 332 8.45 -24.74 -9.98
N PHE A 333 8.23 -25.83 -9.23
CA PHE A 333 7.76 -27.10 -9.82
C PHE A 333 6.29 -27.04 -10.28
N ASP A 334 5.54 -26.04 -9.83
CA ASP A 334 4.19 -25.72 -10.28
C ASP A 334 4.14 -24.81 -11.53
N PHE A 335 5.26 -24.60 -12.22
CA PHE A 335 5.40 -23.73 -13.40
C PHE A 335 5.14 -22.24 -13.13
N THR A 336 5.23 -21.78 -11.87
CA THR A 336 5.18 -20.36 -11.53
C THR A 336 6.58 -19.76 -11.40
N LEU A 337 6.67 -18.43 -11.49
CA LEU A 337 7.92 -17.69 -11.38
C LEU A 337 7.91 -16.81 -10.13
N ARG A 338 9.02 -16.82 -9.38
CA ARG A 338 9.16 -16.10 -8.11
C ARG A 338 10.48 -15.34 -8.02
N ALA A 339 10.41 -14.03 -7.88
CA ALA A 339 11.54 -13.18 -7.53
C ALA A 339 12.08 -13.51 -6.14
N ASN A 340 13.39 -13.37 -5.94
CA ASN A 340 14.04 -13.60 -4.64
C ASN A 340 13.80 -12.48 -3.61
N SER A 341 13.30 -11.33 -4.04
CA SER A 341 12.95 -10.20 -3.19
C SER A 341 11.58 -9.63 -3.59
N PRO A 342 10.82 -9.03 -2.66
CA PRO A 342 9.59 -8.32 -2.98
C PRO A 342 9.80 -7.23 -4.04
N ILE A 343 8.81 -7.05 -4.92
CA ILE A 343 8.81 -6.03 -5.98
C ILE A 343 8.27 -4.72 -5.39
N SER A 344 9.16 -3.93 -4.80
CA SER A 344 8.86 -2.67 -4.11
C SER A 344 8.88 -1.42 -4.99
N SER A 345 9.41 -1.56 -6.20
CA SER A 345 9.50 -0.50 -7.21
C SER A 345 9.26 -1.09 -8.59
N LYS A 346 8.89 -0.24 -9.55
CA LYS A 346 8.68 -0.64 -10.95
C LYS A 346 9.94 -1.31 -11.49
N LYS A 347 9.82 -2.53 -12.02
CA LYS A 347 10.96 -3.37 -12.37
C LYS A 347 10.74 -4.13 -13.66
N ALA A 348 11.76 -4.15 -14.53
CA ALA A 348 11.78 -4.98 -15.73
C ALA A 348 12.28 -6.40 -15.41
N PHE A 349 11.62 -7.39 -16.00
CA PHE A 349 11.97 -8.80 -16.00
C PHE A 349 11.97 -9.33 -17.42
N TYR A 350 13.06 -9.98 -17.82
CA TYR A 350 13.25 -10.59 -19.13
C TYR A 350 12.94 -12.08 -19.04
N LEU A 351 12.01 -12.53 -19.88
CA LEU A 351 11.44 -13.87 -19.86
C LEU A 351 11.45 -14.47 -21.27
N ARG A 352 11.46 -15.80 -21.36
CA ARG A 352 11.36 -16.57 -22.60
C ARG A 352 10.14 -17.45 -22.56
N TYR A 353 9.22 -17.27 -23.50
CA TYR A 353 7.96 -18.00 -23.63
C TYR A 353 8.08 -19.16 -24.63
N TYR A 354 7.54 -20.32 -24.29
CA TYR A 354 7.57 -21.54 -25.11
C TYR A 354 6.14 -21.93 -25.51
N PRO A 355 5.61 -21.42 -26.64
CA PRO A 355 4.21 -21.61 -27.02
C PRO A 355 3.82 -23.06 -27.31
N THR A 356 4.76 -23.89 -27.77
CA THR A 356 4.52 -25.29 -28.14
C THR A 356 4.82 -26.27 -27.01
N ALA A 357 5.39 -25.80 -25.90
CA ALA A 357 5.80 -26.66 -24.79
C ALA A 357 4.57 -27.11 -23.98
N GLN A 358 4.56 -28.39 -23.64
CA GLN A 358 3.49 -28.99 -22.85
C GLN A 358 3.75 -28.81 -21.36
N ILE A 359 2.73 -28.41 -20.60
CA ILE A 359 2.80 -28.36 -19.14
C ILE A 359 2.51 -29.77 -18.61
N THR A 360 3.55 -30.43 -18.11
CA THR A 360 3.47 -31.79 -17.55
C THR A 360 3.42 -31.78 -16.02
N SER A 361 3.34 -32.95 -15.38
CA SER A 361 3.44 -33.07 -13.92
C SER A 361 4.88 -32.85 -13.46
N GLY A 362 5.13 -31.79 -12.69
CA GLY A 362 6.48 -31.43 -12.26
C GLY A 362 7.11 -32.32 -11.18
N ILE A 363 6.29 -33.05 -10.40
CA ILE A 363 6.73 -33.86 -9.26
C ILE A 363 6.08 -35.27 -9.28
N GLY A 364 5.79 -35.79 -10.48
CA GLY A 364 5.23 -37.14 -10.64
C GLY A 364 3.93 -37.36 -9.85
N ASN A 365 3.88 -38.42 -9.03
CA ASN A 365 2.69 -38.81 -8.26
C ASN A 365 2.28 -37.81 -7.17
N PHE A 366 3.24 -37.02 -6.65
CA PHE A 366 2.93 -36.02 -5.62
C PHE A 366 1.96 -34.96 -6.15
N GLU A 367 2.16 -34.49 -7.37
CA GLU A 367 1.23 -33.54 -8.02
C GLU A 367 -0.18 -34.13 -8.10
N SER A 368 -0.31 -35.38 -8.54
CA SER A 368 -1.60 -36.03 -8.67
C SER A 368 -2.30 -36.14 -7.31
N GLN A 369 -1.59 -36.61 -6.28
CA GLN A 369 -2.17 -36.75 -4.93
C GLN A 369 -2.58 -35.40 -4.32
N LEU A 370 -1.72 -34.38 -4.44
CA LEU A 370 -2.02 -33.05 -3.93
C LEU A 370 -3.25 -32.44 -4.64
N ASN A 371 -3.29 -32.57 -5.96
CA ASN A 371 -4.34 -32.00 -6.80
C ASN A 371 -5.60 -32.85 -6.87
N LEU A 372 -5.68 -33.97 -6.15
CA LEU A 372 -6.90 -34.77 -5.95
C LEU A 372 -7.57 -34.49 -4.60
N GLN A 373 -6.98 -33.67 -3.74
CA GLN A 373 -7.56 -33.39 -2.42
C GLN A 373 -8.89 -32.64 -2.56
N VAL A 374 -9.96 -33.25 -2.05
CA VAL A 374 -11.31 -32.67 -1.97
C VAL A 374 -11.67 -32.44 -0.52
N SER A 375 -12.18 -31.26 -0.18
CA SER A 375 -12.73 -30.99 1.15
C SER A 375 -14.05 -31.74 1.34
N MET A 376 -14.18 -32.45 2.45
CA MET A 376 -15.42 -33.11 2.88
C MET A 376 -16.36 -32.15 3.63
N ASN A 377 -15.87 -30.96 4.00
CA ASN A 377 -16.64 -29.94 4.70
C ASN A 377 -17.44 -29.12 3.67
N GLY A 378 -18.76 -29.34 3.61
CA GLY A 378 -19.67 -28.62 2.73
C GLY A 378 -19.62 -29.05 1.26
N ASN A 379 -20.48 -28.49 0.41
CA ASN A 379 -20.62 -28.77 -1.02
C ASN A 379 -20.94 -30.25 -1.39
N PRO A 380 -21.90 -30.92 -0.71
CA PRO A 380 -22.23 -32.32 -0.97
C PRO A 380 -22.79 -32.59 -2.37
N GLN A 381 -23.54 -31.66 -2.97
CA GLN A 381 -24.14 -31.86 -4.29
C GLN A 381 -23.08 -31.86 -5.38
N ALA A 382 -22.11 -30.93 -5.33
CA ALA A 382 -21.01 -30.87 -6.27
C ALA A 382 -20.13 -32.13 -6.19
N ARG A 383 -19.90 -32.66 -4.98
CA ARG A 383 -19.20 -33.95 -4.82
C ARG A 383 -19.97 -35.09 -5.46
N ALA A 384 -21.26 -35.20 -5.18
CA ALA A 384 -22.11 -36.26 -5.76
C ALA A 384 -22.16 -36.16 -7.29
N TRP A 385 -22.19 -34.94 -7.83
CA TRP A 385 -22.13 -34.71 -9.27
C TRP A 385 -20.79 -35.17 -9.85
N GLY A 386 -19.66 -34.83 -9.22
CA GLY A 386 -18.33 -35.30 -9.63
C GLY A 386 -18.24 -36.84 -9.65
N GLN A 387 -18.75 -37.51 -8.61
CA GLN A 387 -18.80 -38.99 -8.56
C GLN A 387 -19.69 -39.59 -9.65
N THR A 388 -20.78 -38.91 -10.01
CA THR A 388 -21.66 -39.33 -11.10
C THR A 388 -20.93 -39.22 -12.44
N LEU A 389 -20.21 -38.12 -12.67
CA LEU A 389 -19.39 -37.94 -13.87
C LEU A 389 -18.29 -39.02 -13.98
N ALA A 390 -17.64 -39.37 -12.87
CA ALA A 390 -16.63 -40.42 -12.85
C ALA A 390 -17.18 -41.81 -13.20
N LYS A 391 -18.46 -42.08 -12.90
CA LYS A 391 -19.14 -43.32 -13.31
C LYS A 391 -19.59 -43.30 -14.77
N GLN A 392 -19.97 -42.12 -15.26
CA GLN A 392 -20.52 -41.94 -16.61
C GLN A 392 -19.44 -41.89 -17.70
N TYR A 393 -18.26 -41.34 -17.38
CA TYR A 393 -17.20 -41.09 -18.34
C TYR A 393 -15.90 -41.78 -17.94
N SER A 394 -15.21 -42.37 -18.91
CA SER A 394 -13.98 -43.15 -18.68
C SER A 394 -12.69 -42.33 -18.83
N SER A 395 -12.76 -41.11 -19.38
CA SER A 395 -11.59 -40.25 -19.59
C SER A 395 -11.75 -38.85 -18.97
N ALA A 396 -10.63 -38.29 -18.49
CA ALA A 396 -10.60 -36.94 -17.93
C ALA A 396 -11.09 -35.87 -18.93
N GLN A 397 -10.76 -36.03 -20.21
CA GLN A 397 -11.19 -35.12 -21.29
C GLN A 397 -12.71 -35.13 -21.47
N GLN A 398 -13.36 -36.29 -21.37
CA GLN A 398 -14.82 -36.39 -21.41
C GLN A 398 -15.47 -35.72 -20.19
N ILE A 399 -14.91 -35.91 -18.99
CA ILE A 399 -15.39 -35.26 -17.76
C ILE A 399 -15.27 -33.74 -17.87
N VAL A 400 -14.10 -33.23 -18.31
CA VAL A 400 -13.89 -31.79 -18.57
C VAL A 400 -14.92 -31.26 -19.58
N SER A 401 -15.11 -31.99 -20.68
CA SER A 401 -16.07 -31.59 -21.72
C SER A 401 -17.51 -31.56 -21.22
N ALA A 402 -17.88 -32.49 -20.33
CA ALA A 402 -19.21 -32.54 -19.71
C ALA A 402 -19.44 -31.34 -18.78
N ILE A 403 -18.45 -30.97 -17.95
CA ILE A 403 -18.52 -29.79 -17.09
C ILE A 403 -18.61 -28.51 -17.92
N MET A 404 -17.78 -28.39 -18.97
CA MET A 404 -17.82 -27.24 -19.88
C MET A 404 -19.18 -27.12 -20.59
N ARG A 405 -19.77 -28.25 -21.00
CA ARG A 405 -21.11 -28.28 -21.59
C ARG A 405 -22.16 -27.84 -20.57
N ALA A 406 -22.05 -28.27 -19.32
CA ALA A 406 -22.95 -27.84 -18.25
C ALA A 406 -22.88 -26.33 -18.01
N PHE A 407 -21.69 -25.71 -18.03
CA PHE A 407 -21.59 -24.26 -17.95
C PHE A 407 -22.22 -23.55 -19.16
N ASN A 408 -22.02 -24.08 -20.36
CA ASN A 408 -22.50 -23.46 -21.59
C ASN A 408 -24.03 -23.59 -21.77
N GLN A 409 -24.62 -24.69 -21.32
CA GLN A 409 -26.05 -25.01 -21.52
C GLN A 409 -26.89 -24.81 -20.25
N GLY A 410 -26.27 -24.70 -19.07
CA GLY A 410 -26.94 -24.66 -17.78
C GLY A 410 -27.54 -23.31 -17.37
N GLY A 411 -27.50 -22.30 -18.25
CA GLY A 411 -28.01 -20.95 -17.96
C GLY A 411 -27.09 -20.13 -17.04
N PHE A 412 -25.78 -20.40 -17.07
CA PHE A 412 -24.81 -19.66 -16.26
C PHE A 412 -24.59 -18.23 -16.79
N ARG A 413 -24.46 -17.27 -15.88
CA ARG A 413 -24.22 -15.85 -16.20
C ARG A 413 -22.91 -15.35 -15.61
N TYR A 414 -22.16 -14.58 -16.40
CA TYR A 414 -20.96 -13.89 -15.93
C TYR A 414 -21.32 -12.50 -15.36
N THR A 415 -21.03 -12.24 -14.09
CA THR A 415 -21.27 -10.95 -13.42
C THR A 415 -20.18 -10.62 -12.41
N LEU A 416 -19.80 -9.34 -12.31
CA LEU A 416 -18.87 -8.84 -11.29
C LEU A 416 -19.55 -8.57 -9.93
N SER A 417 -20.88 -8.69 -9.86
CA SER A 417 -21.67 -8.47 -8.64
C SER A 417 -22.63 -9.65 -8.40
N PRO A 418 -22.12 -10.87 -8.12
CA PRO A 418 -22.96 -12.01 -7.78
C PRO A 418 -23.52 -11.89 -6.36
N ASN A 419 -24.59 -12.62 -6.08
CA ASN A 419 -25.11 -12.76 -4.72
C ASN A 419 -24.07 -13.45 -3.82
N ALA A 420 -24.05 -13.08 -2.54
CA ALA A 420 -23.16 -13.71 -1.57
C ALA A 420 -23.55 -15.18 -1.34
N MET A 421 -22.55 -16.07 -1.34
CA MET A 421 -22.72 -17.51 -1.12
C MET A 421 -21.86 -17.97 0.07
N PRO A 422 -22.27 -17.68 1.32
CA PRO A 422 -21.42 -17.92 2.49
C PRO A 422 -21.32 -19.40 2.90
N THR A 423 -22.33 -20.21 2.58
CA THR A 423 -22.43 -21.64 2.91
C THR A 423 -22.50 -22.44 1.61
N ASP A 424 -21.75 -23.53 1.53
CA ASP A 424 -21.66 -24.41 0.36
C ASP A 424 -21.53 -23.65 -0.97
N PRO A 425 -20.53 -22.76 -1.11
CA PRO A 425 -20.45 -21.81 -2.21
C PRO A 425 -20.40 -22.47 -3.60
N ILE A 426 -19.84 -23.68 -3.70
CA ILE A 426 -19.78 -24.42 -4.95
C ILE A 426 -21.17 -24.97 -5.33
N ASP A 427 -21.92 -25.52 -4.37
CA ASP A 427 -23.27 -26.02 -4.62
C ASP A 427 -24.21 -24.86 -4.97
N ARG A 428 -24.19 -23.78 -4.18
CA ARG A 428 -24.97 -22.57 -4.43
C ARG A 428 -24.70 -22.03 -5.83
N PHE A 429 -23.44 -21.93 -6.25
CA PHE A 429 -23.10 -21.46 -7.59
C PHE A 429 -23.57 -22.41 -8.69
N LEU A 430 -23.34 -23.72 -8.55
CA LEU A 430 -23.65 -24.71 -9.60
C LEU A 430 -25.14 -24.95 -9.79
N PHE A 431 -25.90 -25.03 -8.69
CA PHE A 431 -27.26 -25.56 -8.73
C PHE A 431 -28.33 -24.50 -8.47
N GLU A 432 -28.00 -23.39 -7.81
CA GLU A 432 -28.97 -22.36 -7.42
C GLU A 432 -28.76 -21.05 -8.16
N GLU A 433 -27.68 -20.31 -7.85
CA GLU A 433 -27.47 -18.93 -8.32
C GLU A 433 -27.05 -18.88 -9.79
N ARG A 434 -26.20 -19.81 -10.24
CA ARG A 434 -25.63 -19.90 -11.60
C ARG A 434 -25.08 -18.58 -12.13
N SER A 435 -24.65 -17.70 -11.25
CA SER A 435 -24.23 -16.34 -11.58
C SER A 435 -22.98 -16.01 -10.78
N GLY A 436 -21.89 -15.66 -11.45
CA GLY A 436 -20.59 -15.45 -10.82
C GLY A 436 -19.56 -14.84 -11.78
N PHE A 437 -18.34 -14.59 -11.30
CA PHE A 437 -17.18 -14.22 -12.12
C PHE A 437 -16.14 -15.34 -12.14
N CYS A 438 -14.98 -15.13 -12.80
CA CYS A 438 -13.96 -16.15 -13.07
C CYS A 438 -13.62 -17.08 -11.89
N ALA A 439 -13.51 -16.59 -10.65
CA ALA A 439 -13.20 -17.41 -9.48
C ALA A 439 -14.28 -18.47 -9.16
N HIS A 440 -15.55 -18.17 -9.42
CA HIS A 440 -16.66 -19.10 -9.20
C HIS A 440 -16.60 -20.27 -10.19
N TYR A 441 -16.42 -19.96 -11.47
CA TYR A 441 -16.28 -20.97 -12.52
C TYR A 441 -15.05 -21.84 -12.31
N ALA A 442 -13.88 -21.21 -12.07
CA ALA A 442 -12.64 -21.94 -11.84
C ALA A 442 -12.74 -22.81 -10.57
N GLY A 443 -13.27 -22.27 -9.47
CA GLY A 443 -13.41 -23.00 -8.22
C GLY A 443 -14.34 -24.20 -8.34
N ALA A 444 -15.51 -24.00 -8.94
CA ALA A 444 -16.48 -25.07 -9.15
C ALA A 444 -15.96 -26.15 -10.09
N MET A 445 -15.33 -25.76 -11.21
CA MET A 445 -14.74 -26.71 -12.14
C MET A 445 -13.66 -27.56 -11.48
N VAL A 446 -12.71 -26.94 -10.76
CA VAL A 446 -11.63 -27.66 -10.08
C VAL A 446 -12.22 -28.59 -9.01
N TYR A 447 -13.18 -28.13 -8.20
CA TYR A 447 -13.79 -28.95 -7.16
C TYR A 447 -14.47 -30.20 -7.73
N VAL A 448 -15.27 -30.05 -8.79
CA VAL A 448 -15.98 -31.16 -9.43
C VAL A 448 -15.02 -32.12 -10.12
N LEU A 449 -13.98 -31.61 -10.80
CA LEU A 449 -12.94 -32.45 -11.40
C LEU A 449 -12.25 -33.34 -10.35
N ARG A 450 -11.86 -32.74 -9.22
CA ARG A 450 -11.24 -33.50 -8.12
C ARG A 450 -12.19 -34.53 -7.53
N ALA A 451 -13.46 -34.18 -7.34
CA ALA A 451 -14.49 -35.12 -6.88
C ALA A 451 -14.74 -36.26 -7.88
N ALA A 452 -14.45 -36.04 -9.17
CA ALA A 452 -14.49 -37.04 -10.22
C ALA A 452 -13.18 -37.84 -10.38
N GLY A 453 -12.18 -37.64 -9.52
CA GLY A 453 -10.90 -38.34 -9.59
C GLY A 453 -9.92 -37.79 -10.63
N VAL A 454 -10.14 -36.57 -11.14
CA VAL A 454 -9.23 -35.88 -12.07
C VAL A 454 -8.39 -34.86 -11.29
N PRO A 455 -7.04 -34.99 -11.26
CA PRO A 455 -6.19 -34.00 -10.60
C PRO A 455 -6.34 -32.63 -11.24
N ALA A 456 -6.71 -31.62 -10.45
CA ALA A 456 -6.94 -30.26 -10.92
C ALA A 456 -6.47 -29.23 -9.88
N ARG A 457 -6.18 -28.00 -10.30
CA ARG A 457 -5.84 -26.89 -9.41
C ARG A 457 -6.30 -25.57 -10.00
N MET A 458 -6.56 -24.60 -9.13
CA MET A 458 -6.88 -23.24 -9.56
C MET A 458 -5.59 -22.51 -9.93
N VAL A 459 -5.64 -21.73 -11.01
CA VAL A 459 -4.56 -20.83 -11.43
C VAL A 459 -5.06 -19.41 -11.30
N THR A 460 -4.29 -18.55 -10.65
CA THR A 460 -4.57 -17.12 -10.55
C THR A 460 -3.57 -16.32 -11.37
N GLY A 461 -4.00 -15.16 -11.85
CA GLY A 461 -3.24 -14.31 -12.73
C GLY A 461 -4.12 -13.35 -13.52
N TYR A 462 -3.61 -12.87 -14.64
CA TYR A 462 -4.31 -11.94 -15.51
C TYR A 462 -4.58 -12.57 -16.87
N GLN A 463 -5.68 -12.18 -17.51
CA GLN A 463 -5.99 -12.51 -18.90
C GLN A 463 -6.21 -11.20 -19.63
N GLY A 464 -5.46 -10.98 -20.71
CA GLY A 464 -5.26 -9.63 -21.26
C GLY A 464 -5.55 -9.48 -22.75
N ARG A 465 -6.13 -8.32 -23.09
CA ARG A 465 -6.23 -7.74 -24.43
C ARG A 465 -5.34 -6.49 -24.54
N LYS A 466 -4.68 -6.36 -25.70
CA LYS A 466 -3.78 -5.27 -26.12
C LYS A 466 -4.30 -3.89 -25.71
N ARG A 467 -3.47 -3.10 -25.02
CA ARG A 467 -3.57 -1.63 -25.05
C ARG A 467 -2.71 -1.19 -26.24
N THR A 468 -3.34 -0.52 -27.20
CA THR A 468 -2.72 0.00 -28.43
C THR A 468 -1.58 0.94 -28.13
#